data_AF-A0A1V5PUY2-F1
#
_entry.id   AF-A0A1V5PUY2-F1
#
_cell.length_a   1.000
_cell.length_b   1.000
_cell.length_c   1.000
_cell.angle_alpha   90.00
_cell.angle_beta   90.00
_cell.angle_gamma   90.00
#
_symmetry.space_group_name_H-M   'P 1'
#
loop_
_entity.id
_entity.type
_entity.pdbx_description
1 polymer ?
#
loop_
_entity_poly.entity_id
_entity_poly.type
_entity_poly.pdbx_seq_one_letter_code
_entity_poly.pdbx_strand_id
1 'polypeptide(L)'
;MTDFLRRLSVRQRIFGGFLLLILLTAASLPVFIFDHNSLNAQLQQVVDVDAQAERLLLSAAVRVAASRANLLRYLRDTVPSPYEAADDVVRALDYLTQVQALLDDPTQQQRVRQLIENLGQYSTLIEDIQVVRSSGDMTRVAALELQSQRLGNDIGVQIERVVVQSQQRVVTANATLTAQSHQRLMLIIGVMAGALVISVLLALLVERSISRPVAELRVGAESFAQGNLRTTIPVAGSDELSLLAQTFNRMAGDLATSYAELEERVDQRTRDLARRSAYLLAAADVSRAATAILDADRLIQQSVEIIRDRFQLYYVGLFLVDAGGEWAVLRAGTGEAGRIMLARGHRIRVGEGMIGWSIVNVQARIAAQAASDEVRKATAELPETRSEAAVPLRSRGRVIGALTVQDDEYDAFDDAAVAVLQVMADQLAVAIDNARLYAESQSTLEALRSASGEITRSAWEKISRGKGFAGVGEGGVVALGTTALDAGWQPDMLQAARAGEITRVDAQDLAVPIKSRDAVIGVVRLSKPETGGDWTAQELNMVNVLVDRLGVTLESARLYEDTQQRAATERLLADATARIRSTLDVDAVLRTAVQELRRLLALDAAEVYMGPELVTEGLDAYSESV
;
A
#
# COMPACT_ATOMS: atom_id res chain seq x y z
N MET A 1 15.47 -44.60 -23.15
CA MET A 1 14.09 -44.61 -23.71
C MET A 1 13.27 -43.41 -23.26
N THR A 2 13.35 -43.01 -21.99
CA THR A 2 12.64 -41.83 -21.44
C THR A 2 12.98 -40.51 -22.14
N ASP A 3 14.25 -40.25 -22.47
CA ASP A 3 14.65 -39.00 -23.16
C ASP A 3 14.19 -38.92 -24.61
N PHE A 4 14.07 -40.07 -25.30
CA PHE A 4 13.52 -40.13 -26.65
C PHE A 4 12.02 -39.81 -26.63
N LEU A 5 11.27 -40.41 -25.71
CA LEU A 5 9.84 -40.14 -25.57
C LEU A 5 9.56 -38.67 -25.22
N ARG A 6 10.43 -38.05 -24.42
CA ARG A 6 10.37 -36.63 -24.04
C ARG A 6 10.55 -35.63 -25.20
N ARG A 7 10.91 -36.11 -26.40
CA ARG A 7 10.95 -35.29 -27.63
C ARG A 7 9.67 -35.34 -28.45
N LEU A 8 8.82 -36.35 -28.23
CA LEU A 8 7.52 -36.47 -28.89
C LEU A 8 6.50 -35.58 -28.19
N SER A 9 5.47 -35.11 -28.90
CA SER A 9 4.37 -34.39 -28.23
C SER A 9 3.64 -35.28 -27.22
N VAL A 10 3.02 -34.67 -26.21
CA VAL A 10 2.14 -35.40 -25.26
C VAL A 10 1.09 -36.20 -26.02
N ARG A 11 0.51 -35.61 -27.08
CA ARG A 11 -0.45 -36.27 -27.97
C ARG A 11 0.15 -37.51 -28.64
N GLN A 12 1.34 -37.40 -29.23
CA GLN A 12 2.00 -38.52 -29.90
C GLN A 12 2.29 -39.69 -28.95
N ARG A 13 2.64 -39.41 -27.68
CA ARG A 13 2.88 -40.46 -26.68
C ARG A 13 1.59 -41.21 -26.33
N ILE A 14 0.52 -40.48 -26.05
CA ILE A 14 -0.78 -41.06 -25.69
C ILE A 14 -1.30 -41.90 -26.86
N PHE A 15 -1.38 -41.32 -28.06
CA PHE A 15 -1.87 -42.04 -29.25
C PHE A 15 -0.97 -43.21 -29.62
N GLY A 16 0.36 -43.06 -29.58
CA GLY A 16 1.29 -44.13 -29.89
C GLY A 16 1.15 -45.31 -28.94
N GLY A 17 0.94 -45.05 -27.65
CA GLY A 17 0.71 -46.09 -26.65
C GLY A 17 -0.62 -46.83 -26.82
N PHE A 18 -1.72 -46.10 -27.07
CA PHE A 18 -3.01 -46.72 -27.36
C PHE A 18 -2.98 -47.52 -28.67
N LEU A 19 -2.36 -46.98 -29.72
CA LEU A 19 -2.23 -47.66 -31.01
C LEU A 19 -1.44 -48.96 -30.88
N LEU A 20 -0.34 -48.96 -30.12
CA LEU A 20 0.43 -50.17 -29.83
C LEU A 20 -0.45 -51.23 -29.15
N LEU A 21 -1.23 -50.84 -28.14
CA LEU A 21 -2.12 -51.74 -27.42
C LEU A 21 -3.20 -52.31 -28.36
N ILE A 22 -3.83 -51.47 -29.18
CA ILE A 22 -4.84 -51.87 -30.16
C ILE A 22 -4.24 -52.83 -31.19
N LEU A 23 -3.05 -52.56 -31.71
CA LEU A 23 -2.39 -53.44 -32.68
C LEU A 23 -2.06 -54.80 -32.07
N LEU A 24 -1.59 -54.84 -30.82
CA LEU A 24 -1.29 -56.07 -30.11
C LEU A 24 -2.55 -56.92 -29.85
N THR A 25 -3.67 -56.30 -29.47
CA THR A 25 -4.94 -57.01 -29.25
C THR A 25 -5.62 -57.39 -30.55
N ALA A 26 -5.59 -56.54 -31.58
CA ALA A 26 -6.14 -56.85 -32.89
C ALA A 26 -5.39 -57.98 -33.59
N ALA A 27 -4.07 -58.11 -33.38
CA ALA A 27 -3.29 -59.20 -33.95
C ALA A 27 -3.59 -60.56 -33.32
N SER A 28 -4.01 -60.61 -32.05
CA SER A 28 -4.28 -61.88 -31.36
C SER A 28 -5.67 -62.47 -31.66
N LEU A 29 -6.65 -61.62 -31.99
CA LEU A 29 -8.05 -62.03 -32.18
C LEU A 29 -8.26 -63.00 -33.38
N PRO A 30 -7.71 -62.75 -34.59
CA PRO A 30 -7.91 -63.63 -35.74
C PRO A 30 -7.25 -65.00 -35.55
N VAL A 31 -6.06 -65.01 -34.93
CA VAL A 31 -5.34 -66.24 -34.58
C VAL A 31 -6.20 -67.10 -33.64
N PHE A 32 -6.79 -66.47 -32.63
CA PHE A 32 -7.68 -67.16 -31.69
C PHE A 32 -8.94 -67.73 -32.36
N ILE A 33 -9.62 -66.94 -33.19
CA ILE A 33 -10.87 -67.35 -33.86
C ILE A 33 -10.62 -68.53 -34.81
N PHE A 34 -9.60 -68.45 -35.66
CA PHE A 34 -9.30 -69.50 -36.63
C PHE A 34 -8.90 -70.81 -35.93
N ASP A 35 -8.05 -70.71 -34.89
CA ASP A 35 -7.54 -71.85 -34.15
C ASP A 35 -8.65 -72.59 -33.37
N HIS A 36 -9.59 -71.85 -32.78
CA HIS A 36 -10.76 -72.39 -32.08
C HIS A 36 -11.67 -73.20 -33.00
N ASN A 37 -11.99 -72.66 -34.19
CA ASN A 37 -12.86 -73.35 -35.16
C ASN A 37 -12.24 -74.66 -35.64
N SER A 38 -10.92 -74.68 -35.89
CA SER A 38 -10.22 -75.90 -36.31
C SER A 38 -10.21 -76.97 -35.23
N LEU A 39 -10.01 -76.60 -33.96
CA LEU A 39 -10.00 -77.56 -32.85
C LEU A 39 -11.40 -78.13 -32.59
N ASN A 40 -12.41 -77.27 -32.67
CA ASN A 40 -13.80 -77.68 -32.48
C ASN A 40 -14.26 -78.65 -33.57
N ALA A 41 -13.90 -78.40 -34.84
CA ALA A 41 -14.18 -79.31 -35.94
C ALA A 41 -13.52 -80.70 -35.75
N GLN A 42 -12.25 -80.74 -35.31
CA GLN A 42 -11.58 -82.02 -35.04
C GLN A 42 -12.17 -82.75 -33.82
N LEU A 43 -12.60 -82.02 -32.80
CA LEU A 43 -13.29 -82.59 -31.63
C LEU A 43 -14.62 -83.23 -32.04
N GLN A 44 -15.41 -82.55 -32.88
CA GLN A 44 -16.67 -83.10 -33.40
C GLN A 44 -16.45 -84.38 -34.20
N GLN A 45 -15.40 -84.45 -35.04
CA GLN A 45 -15.07 -85.67 -35.79
C GLN A 45 -14.84 -86.87 -34.85
N VAL A 46 -14.07 -86.69 -33.77
CA VAL A 46 -13.74 -87.79 -32.84
C VAL A 46 -14.94 -88.18 -31.98
N VAL A 47 -15.74 -87.21 -31.51
CA VAL A 47 -16.87 -87.45 -30.62
C VAL A 47 -18.10 -88.01 -31.34
N ASP A 48 -18.45 -87.46 -32.51
CA ASP A 48 -19.70 -87.78 -33.19
C ASP A 48 -19.52 -88.90 -34.23
N VAL A 49 -18.42 -88.90 -34.98
CA VAL A 49 -18.23 -89.83 -36.12
C VAL A 49 -17.48 -91.09 -35.69
N ASP A 50 -16.25 -90.95 -35.17
CA ASP A 50 -15.40 -92.10 -34.87
C ASP A 50 -15.95 -92.96 -33.73
N ALA A 51 -16.49 -92.32 -32.68
CA ALA A 51 -17.11 -93.05 -31.57
C ALA A 51 -18.42 -93.75 -31.97
N GLN A 52 -19.19 -93.18 -32.91
CA GLN A 52 -20.40 -93.82 -33.43
C GLN A 52 -20.06 -95.01 -34.33
N ALA A 53 -19.06 -94.86 -35.20
CA ALA A 53 -18.54 -95.96 -36.04
C ALA A 53 -18.02 -97.12 -35.19
N GLU A 54 -17.28 -96.84 -34.10
CA GLU A 54 -16.81 -97.86 -33.17
C GLU A 54 -17.97 -98.67 -32.54
N ARG A 55 -19.01 -98.00 -32.04
CA ARG A 55 -20.19 -98.66 -31.43
C ARG A 55 -20.91 -99.57 -32.43
N LEU A 56 -21.04 -99.14 -33.69
CA LEU A 56 -21.68 -99.92 -34.74
C LEU A 56 -20.82 -101.12 -35.15
N LEU A 57 -19.50 -100.96 -35.26
CA LEU A 57 -18.55 -102.06 -35.53
C LEU A 57 -18.60 -103.13 -34.43
N LEU A 58 -18.64 -102.71 -33.15
CA LEU A 58 -18.83 -103.63 -32.02
C LEU A 58 -20.17 -104.37 -32.11
N SER A 59 -21.24 -103.66 -32.47
CA SER A 59 -22.57 -104.25 -32.65
C SER A 59 -22.58 -105.28 -33.79
N ALA A 60 -21.90 -105.01 -34.91
CA ALA A 60 -21.71 -105.95 -36.00
C ALA A 60 -20.89 -107.19 -35.56
N ALA A 61 -19.81 -107.00 -34.81
CA ALA A 61 -18.98 -108.09 -34.29
C ALA A 61 -19.79 -109.08 -33.45
N VAL A 62 -20.61 -108.53 -32.52
CA VAL A 62 -21.50 -109.31 -31.66
C VAL A 62 -22.51 -110.10 -32.50
N ARG A 63 -23.09 -109.49 -33.53
CA ARG A 63 -24.06 -110.14 -34.42
C ARG A 63 -23.43 -111.25 -35.26
N VAL A 64 -22.24 -111.05 -35.81
CA VAL A 64 -21.51 -112.12 -36.54
C VAL A 64 -21.19 -113.29 -35.61
N ALA A 65 -20.77 -113.03 -34.37
CA ALA A 65 -20.53 -114.08 -33.38
C ALA A 65 -21.82 -114.84 -33.02
N ALA A 66 -22.93 -114.12 -32.82
CA ALA A 66 -24.25 -114.71 -32.56
C ALA A 66 -24.73 -115.57 -33.73
N SER A 67 -24.60 -115.08 -34.97
CA SER A 67 -24.95 -115.81 -36.19
C SER A 67 -24.21 -117.15 -36.28
N ARG A 68 -22.90 -117.15 -36.04
CA ARG A 68 -22.08 -118.36 -36.05
C ARG A 68 -22.51 -119.37 -35.00
N ALA A 69 -22.81 -118.89 -33.78
CA ALA A 69 -23.29 -119.74 -32.71
C ALA A 69 -24.66 -120.35 -33.04
N ASN A 70 -25.56 -119.55 -33.59
CA ASN A 70 -26.91 -119.98 -34.02
C ASN A 70 -26.84 -120.98 -35.18
N LEU A 71 -25.95 -120.78 -36.15
CA LEU A 71 -25.73 -121.72 -37.26
C LEU A 71 -25.19 -123.08 -36.76
N LEU A 72 -24.23 -123.07 -35.85
CA LEU A 72 -23.71 -124.28 -35.21
C LEU A 72 -24.79 -125.03 -34.43
N ARG A 73 -25.62 -124.29 -33.70
CA ARG A 73 -26.76 -124.86 -32.98
C ARG A 73 -27.77 -125.50 -33.92
N TYR A 74 -28.07 -124.83 -35.04
CA TYR A 74 -28.92 -125.39 -36.08
C TYR A 74 -28.33 -126.70 -36.61
N LEU A 75 -27.05 -126.72 -37.00
CA LEU A 75 -26.37 -127.90 -37.56
C LEU A 75 -26.29 -129.11 -36.60
N ARG A 76 -26.31 -128.88 -35.29
CA ARG A 76 -26.32 -129.92 -34.25
C ARG A 76 -27.73 -130.36 -33.80
N ASP A 77 -28.76 -130.05 -34.59
CA ASP A 77 -30.18 -130.34 -34.29
C ASP A 77 -30.71 -129.72 -32.98
N THR A 78 -30.02 -128.73 -32.41
CA THR A 78 -30.44 -128.09 -31.15
C THR A 78 -31.42 -126.93 -31.34
N VAL A 79 -31.59 -126.46 -32.58
CA VAL A 79 -32.53 -125.40 -32.99
C VAL A 79 -33.16 -125.81 -34.33
N PRO A 80 -34.47 -125.63 -34.53
CA PRO A 80 -35.17 -126.15 -35.70
C PRO A 80 -34.93 -125.37 -37.00
N SER A 81 -34.43 -124.13 -36.96
CA SER A 81 -34.31 -123.25 -38.12
C SER A 81 -33.03 -122.40 -38.10
N PRO A 82 -32.41 -122.11 -39.26
CA PRO A 82 -31.26 -121.20 -39.35
C PRO A 82 -31.69 -119.72 -39.39
N TYR A 83 -32.99 -119.40 -39.28
CA TYR A 83 -33.50 -118.04 -39.38
C TYR A 83 -32.83 -117.06 -38.41
N GLU A 84 -32.57 -117.48 -37.16
CA GLU A 84 -31.86 -116.64 -36.19
C GLU A 84 -30.43 -116.34 -36.63
N ALA A 85 -29.75 -117.28 -37.28
CA ALA A 85 -28.41 -117.07 -37.81
C ALA A 85 -28.43 -116.11 -39.01
N ALA A 86 -29.40 -116.24 -39.91
CA ALA A 86 -29.58 -115.34 -41.06
C ALA A 86 -29.96 -113.92 -40.62
N ASP A 87 -30.86 -113.78 -39.65
CA ASP A 87 -31.29 -112.47 -39.14
C ASP A 87 -30.14 -111.72 -38.43
N ASP A 88 -29.28 -112.41 -37.68
CA ASP A 88 -28.07 -111.81 -37.11
C ASP A 88 -27.09 -111.35 -38.22
N VAL A 89 -27.00 -112.06 -39.36
CA VAL A 89 -26.22 -111.60 -40.53
C VAL A 89 -26.80 -110.32 -41.12
N VAL A 90 -28.12 -110.26 -41.30
CA VAL A 90 -28.81 -109.07 -41.81
C VAL A 90 -28.57 -107.86 -40.91
N ARG A 91 -28.65 -108.02 -39.58
CA ARG A 91 -28.35 -106.94 -38.64
C ARG A 91 -26.87 -106.54 -38.65
N ALA A 92 -25.96 -107.49 -38.78
CA ALA A 92 -24.54 -107.19 -38.95
C ALA A 92 -24.26 -106.40 -40.24
N LEU A 93 -24.94 -106.76 -41.35
CA LEU A 93 -24.86 -106.02 -42.62
C LEU A 93 -25.37 -104.59 -42.47
N ASP A 94 -26.50 -104.37 -41.78
CA ASP A 94 -27.04 -103.03 -41.52
C ASP A 94 -26.04 -102.17 -40.73
N TYR A 95 -25.48 -102.70 -39.63
CA TYR A 95 -24.47 -101.99 -38.86
C TYR A 95 -23.20 -101.68 -39.67
N LEU A 96 -22.69 -102.62 -40.45
CA LEU A 96 -21.50 -102.37 -41.29
C LEU A 96 -21.79 -101.36 -42.41
N THR A 97 -23.00 -101.35 -42.96
CA THR A 97 -23.43 -100.37 -43.97
C THR A 97 -23.49 -98.97 -43.37
N GLN A 98 -24.02 -98.83 -42.16
CA GLN A 98 -24.01 -97.55 -41.43
C GLN A 98 -22.59 -97.09 -41.11
N VAL A 99 -21.70 -98.00 -40.69
CA VAL A 99 -20.27 -97.68 -40.48
C VAL A 99 -19.63 -97.21 -41.78
N GLN A 100 -19.88 -97.88 -42.90
CA GLN A 100 -19.32 -97.50 -44.19
C GLN A 100 -19.70 -96.07 -44.59
N ALA A 101 -20.92 -95.64 -44.25
CA ALA A 101 -21.41 -94.28 -44.52
C ALA A 101 -20.80 -93.22 -43.58
N LEU A 102 -20.33 -93.61 -42.39
CA LEU A 102 -19.71 -92.71 -41.41
C LEU A 102 -18.20 -92.54 -41.62
N LEU A 103 -17.52 -93.55 -42.15
CA LEU A 103 -16.07 -93.52 -42.29
C LEU A 103 -15.64 -92.62 -43.45
N ASP A 104 -14.74 -91.67 -43.19
CA ASP A 104 -14.13 -90.83 -44.24
C ASP A 104 -12.83 -91.43 -44.82
N ASP A 105 -12.17 -92.35 -44.11
CA ASP A 105 -10.91 -92.96 -44.56
C ASP A 105 -11.15 -93.99 -45.67
N PRO A 106 -10.63 -93.76 -46.90
CA PRO A 106 -10.81 -94.68 -48.03
C PRO A 106 -10.33 -96.11 -47.73
N THR A 107 -9.28 -96.25 -46.92
CA THR A 107 -8.71 -97.54 -46.55
C THR A 107 -9.64 -98.32 -45.63
N GLN A 108 -10.30 -97.64 -44.68
CA GLN A 108 -11.25 -98.27 -43.77
C GLN A 108 -12.57 -98.56 -44.49
N GLN A 109 -13.06 -97.64 -45.34
CA GLN A 109 -14.22 -97.88 -46.19
C GLN A 109 -14.03 -99.14 -47.06
N GLN A 110 -12.85 -99.34 -47.64
CA GLN A 110 -12.56 -100.53 -48.44
C GLN A 110 -12.58 -101.81 -47.59
N ARG A 111 -12.04 -101.79 -46.37
CA ARG A 111 -12.07 -102.93 -45.45
C ARG A 111 -13.49 -103.29 -45.02
N VAL A 112 -14.31 -102.29 -44.70
CA VAL A 112 -15.72 -102.50 -44.33
C VAL A 112 -16.53 -103.00 -45.53
N ARG A 113 -16.25 -102.51 -46.74
CA ARG A 113 -16.87 -103.03 -47.97
C ARG A 113 -16.55 -104.51 -48.19
N GLN A 114 -15.29 -104.91 -48.03
CA GLN A 114 -14.90 -106.32 -48.13
C GLN A 114 -15.60 -107.18 -47.07
N LEU A 115 -15.76 -106.65 -45.85
CA LEU A 115 -16.51 -107.32 -44.79
C LEU A 115 -17.98 -107.50 -45.16
N ILE A 116 -18.63 -106.49 -45.73
CA ILE A 116 -20.02 -106.55 -46.23
C ILE A 116 -20.14 -107.61 -47.32
N GLU A 117 -19.22 -107.64 -48.29
CA GLU A 117 -19.19 -108.66 -49.35
C GLU A 117 -19.02 -110.07 -48.80
N ASN A 118 -18.04 -110.29 -47.91
CA ASN A 118 -17.79 -111.57 -47.27
C ASN A 118 -19.00 -112.03 -46.43
N LEU A 119 -19.64 -111.08 -45.74
CA LEU A 119 -20.82 -111.35 -44.93
C LEU A 119 -22.05 -111.67 -45.79
N GLY A 120 -22.17 -111.06 -46.98
CA GLY A 120 -23.13 -111.46 -48.00
C GLY A 120 -22.91 -112.90 -48.50
N GLN A 121 -21.66 -113.26 -48.80
CA GLN A 121 -21.30 -114.65 -49.14
C GLN A 121 -21.59 -115.62 -47.99
N TYR A 122 -21.37 -115.20 -46.74
CA TYR A 122 -21.71 -115.98 -45.56
C TYR A 122 -23.22 -116.18 -45.42
N SER A 123 -24.04 -115.17 -45.74
CA SER A 123 -25.50 -115.29 -45.81
C SER A 123 -25.93 -116.34 -46.83
N THR A 124 -25.38 -116.31 -48.04
CA THR A 124 -25.67 -117.30 -49.08
C THR A 124 -25.27 -118.71 -48.64
N LEU A 125 -24.13 -118.86 -47.94
CA LEU A 125 -23.75 -120.16 -47.38
C LEU A 125 -24.74 -120.69 -46.33
N ILE A 126 -25.32 -119.82 -45.50
CA ILE A 126 -26.37 -120.23 -44.54
C ILE A 126 -27.61 -120.74 -45.29
N GLU A 127 -28.02 -120.04 -46.34
CA GLU A 127 -29.14 -120.45 -47.21
C GLU A 127 -28.84 -121.79 -47.91
N ASP A 128 -27.66 -121.94 -48.50
CA ASP A 128 -27.23 -123.18 -49.16
C ASP A 128 -27.18 -124.36 -48.17
N ILE A 129 -26.70 -124.14 -46.94
CA ILE A 129 -26.73 -125.15 -45.87
C ILE A 129 -28.16 -125.59 -45.57
N GLN A 130 -29.10 -124.65 -45.48
CA GLN A 130 -30.52 -124.94 -45.24
C GLN A 130 -31.11 -125.80 -46.36
N VAL A 131 -30.86 -125.41 -47.62
CA VAL A 131 -31.35 -126.11 -48.82
C VAL A 131 -30.78 -127.52 -48.89
N VAL A 132 -29.45 -127.67 -48.80
CA VAL A 132 -28.78 -128.97 -48.91
C VAL A 132 -29.17 -129.90 -47.75
N ARG A 133 -29.29 -129.38 -46.52
CA ARG A 133 -29.74 -130.17 -45.37
C ARG A 133 -31.16 -130.68 -45.54
N SER A 134 -32.07 -129.86 -46.08
CA SER A 134 -33.45 -130.28 -46.38
C SER A 134 -33.52 -131.41 -47.42
N SER A 135 -32.51 -131.53 -48.28
CA SER A 135 -32.39 -132.60 -49.28
C SER A 135 -31.75 -133.91 -48.77
N GLY A 136 -31.19 -133.91 -47.54
CA GLY A 136 -30.61 -135.09 -46.90
C GLY A 136 -29.13 -135.39 -47.22
N ASP A 137 -28.44 -134.57 -48.02
CA ASP A 137 -27.03 -134.75 -48.37
C ASP A 137 -26.08 -134.24 -47.26
N MET A 138 -25.87 -135.08 -46.24
CA MET A 138 -25.04 -134.74 -45.08
C MET A 138 -23.56 -134.56 -45.41
N THR A 139 -23.04 -135.17 -46.49
CA THR A 139 -21.65 -134.98 -46.91
C THR A 139 -21.42 -133.56 -47.43
N ARG A 140 -22.39 -133.04 -48.19
CA ARG A 140 -22.34 -131.67 -48.70
C ARG A 140 -22.66 -130.63 -47.63
N VAL A 141 -23.53 -130.94 -46.65
CA VAL A 141 -23.73 -130.11 -45.44
C VAL A 141 -22.43 -129.96 -44.66
N ALA A 142 -21.68 -131.04 -44.42
CA ALA A 142 -20.40 -130.98 -43.69
C ALA A 142 -19.34 -130.13 -44.42
N ALA A 143 -19.31 -130.18 -45.75
CA ALA A 143 -18.42 -129.34 -46.56
C ALA A 143 -18.78 -127.84 -46.46
N LEU A 144 -20.07 -127.52 -46.58
CA LEU A 144 -20.59 -126.15 -46.43
C LEU A 144 -20.46 -125.64 -44.99
N GLU A 145 -20.64 -126.50 -43.98
CA GLU A 145 -20.39 -126.18 -42.57
C GLU A 145 -18.94 -125.73 -42.38
N LEU A 146 -17.97 -126.53 -42.83
CA LEU A 146 -16.55 -126.19 -42.70
C LEU A 146 -16.22 -124.87 -43.42
N GLN A 147 -16.82 -124.65 -44.60
CA GLN A 147 -16.67 -123.40 -45.34
C GLN A 147 -17.27 -122.21 -44.59
N SER A 148 -18.48 -122.35 -44.04
CA SER A 148 -19.15 -121.33 -43.24
C SER A 148 -18.38 -121.03 -41.95
N GLN A 149 -17.83 -122.03 -41.27
CA GLN A 149 -17.02 -121.85 -40.07
C GLN A 149 -15.73 -121.09 -40.37
N ARG A 150 -15.06 -121.40 -41.50
CA ARG A 150 -13.86 -120.67 -41.93
C ARG A 150 -14.19 -119.22 -42.27
N LEU A 151 -15.22 -119.00 -43.09
CA LEU A 151 -15.60 -117.65 -43.52
C LEU A 151 -16.11 -116.81 -42.34
N GLY A 152 -16.97 -117.36 -41.48
CA GLY A 152 -17.45 -116.68 -40.28
C GLY A 152 -16.34 -116.38 -39.28
N ASN A 153 -15.35 -117.27 -39.11
CA ASN A 153 -14.16 -116.98 -38.32
C ASN A 153 -13.35 -115.83 -38.91
N ASP A 154 -13.08 -115.87 -40.22
CA ASP A 154 -12.31 -114.82 -40.90
C ASP A 154 -13.02 -113.47 -40.80
N ILE A 155 -14.33 -113.41 -41.04
CA ILE A 155 -15.15 -112.19 -40.86
C ILE A 155 -15.04 -111.68 -39.43
N GLY A 156 -15.21 -112.55 -38.42
CA GLY A 156 -15.09 -112.16 -37.02
C GLY A 156 -13.73 -111.54 -36.68
N VAL A 157 -12.65 -112.18 -37.12
CA VAL A 157 -11.26 -111.70 -36.91
C VAL A 157 -10.98 -110.41 -37.70
N GLN A 158 -11.60 -110.24 -38.87
CA GLN A 158 -11.49 -109.00 -39.65
C GLN A 158 -12.26 -107.85 -39.00
N ILE A 159 -13.48 -108.08 -38.50
CA ILE A 159 -14.24 -107.06 -37.76
C ILE A 159 -13.49 -106.67 -36.49
N GLU A 160 -12.98 -107.63 -35.71
CA GLU A 160 -12.19 -107.35 -34.50
C GLU A 160 -10.96 -106.51 -34.82
N ARG A 161 -10.24 -106.81 -35.91
CA ARG A 161 -9.13 -105.98 -36.38
C ARG A 161 -9.55 -104.55 -36.71
N VAL A 162 -10.71 -104.35 -37.34
CA VAL A 162 -11.23 -103.02 -37.66
C VAL A 162 -11.66 -102.27 -36.39
N VAL A 163 -12.30 -102.95 -35.43
CA VAL A 163 -12.66 -102.39 -34.11
C VAL A 163 -11.42 -101.92 -33.35
N VAL A 164 -10.40 -102.77 -33.20
CA VAL A 164 -9.16 -102.42 -32.48
C VAL A 164 -8.46 -101.25 -33.16
N GLN A 165 -8.43 -101.21 -34.50
CA GLN A 165 -7.88 -100.07 -35.25
C GLN A 165 -8.68 -98.79 -35.04
N SER A 166 -10.02 -98.87 -34.99
CA SER A 166 -10.90 -97.73 -34.71
C SER A 166 -10.69 -97.19 -33.30
N GLN A 167 -10.64 -98.07 -32.29
CA GLN A 167 -10.36 -97.72 -30.89
C GLN A 167 -9.02 -97.00 -30.72
N GLN A 168 -7.97 -97.55 -31.34
CA GLN A 168 -6.65 -96.94 -31.27
C GLN A 168 -6.63 -95.54 -31.90
N ARG A 169 -7.40 -95.31 -32.98
CA ARG A 169 -7.54 -93.98 -33.60
C ARG A 169 -8.24 -93.00 -32.67
N VAL A 170 -9.36 -93.37 -32.05
CA VAL A 170 -10.08 -92.50 -31.10
C VAL A 170 -9.17 -92.12 -29.92
N VAL A 171 -8.44 -93.08 -29.35
CA VAL A 171 -7.53 -92.82 -28.22
C VAL A 171 -6.37 -91.92 -28.63
N THR A 172 -5.74 -92.18 -29.78
CA THR A 172 -4.61 -91.36 -30.26
C THR A 172 -5.06 -89.97 -30.68
N ALA A 173 -6.18 -89.84 -31.39
CA ALA A 173 -6.78 -88.57 -31.76
C ALA A 173 -7.10 -87.74 -30.51
N ASN A 174 -7.77 -88.32 -29.50
CA ASN A 174 -8.03 -87.66 -28.22
C ASN A 174 -6.74 -87.19 -27.54
N ALA A 175 -5.72 -88.04 -27.42
CA ALA A 175 -4.44 -87.67 -26.81
C ALA A 175 -3.76 -86.51 -27.57
N THR A 176 -3.78 -86.54 -28.91
CA THR A 176 -3.22 -85.45 -29.73
C THR A 176 -4.00 -84.15 -29.59
N LEU A 177 -5.33 -84.20 -29.56
CA LEU A 177 -6.19 -83.02 -29.39
C LEU A 177 -6.01 -82.40 -28.00
N THR A 178 -5.90 -83.21 -26.95
CA THR A 178 -5.61 -82.72 -25.60
C THR A 178 -4.21 -82.10 -25.50
N ALA A 179 -3.19 -82.70 -26.12
CA ALA A 179 -1.85 -82.12 -26.14
C ALA A 179 -1.82 -80.77 -26.90
N GLN A 180 -2.49 -80.71 -28.06
CA GLN A 180 -2.63 -79.47 -28.84
C GLN A 180 -3.40 -78.40 -28.07
N SER A 181 -4.50 -78.76 -27.39
CA SER A 181 -5.29 -77.81 -26.61
C SER A 181 -4.48 -77.22 -25.45
N HIS A 182 -3.65 -78.02 -24.77
CA HIS A 182 -2.75 -77.53 -23.74
C HIS A 182 -1.65 -76.60 -24.29
N GLN A 183 -1.01 -76.95 -25.40
CA GLN A 183 -0.02 -76.08 -26.05
C GLN A 183 -0.62 -74.73 -26.45
N ARG A 184 -1.83 -74.74 -27.01
CA ARG A 184 -2.55 -73.52 -27.41
C ARG A 184 -2.96 -72.68 -26.20
N LEU A 185 -3.46 -73.31 -25.14
CA LEU A 185 -3.77 -72.62 -23.89
C LEU A 185 -2.54 -71.90 -23.31
N MET A 186 -1.38 -72.56 -23.31
CA MET A 186 -0.13 -71.95 -22.85
C MET A 186 0.31 -70.76 -23.72
N LEU A 187 0.11 -70.84 -25.05
CA LEU A 187 0.39 -69.72 -25.95
C LEU A 187 -0.52 -68.52 -25.64
N ILE A 188 -1.82 -68.75 -25.42
CA ILE A 188 -2.78 -67.69 -25.06
C ILE A 188 -2.38 -67.04 -23.74
N ILE A 189 -2.05 -67.84 -22.71
CA ILE A 189 -1.58 -67.34 -21.42
C ILE A 189 -0.31 -66.50 -21.60
N GLY A 190 0.64 -66.96 -22.42
CA GLY A 190 1.87 -66.23 -22.72
C GLY A 190 1.63 -64.88 -23.41
N VAL A 191 0.75 -64.84 -24.42
CA VAL A 191 0.37 -63.59 -25.10
C VAL A 191 -0.33 -62.62 -24.16
N MET A 192 -1.26 -63.12 -23.32
CA MET A 192 -1.95 -62.30 -22.32
C MET A 192 -0.98 -61.76 -21.26
N ALA A 193 -0.04 -62.57 -20.78
CA ALA A 193 0.99 -62.13 -19.85
C ALA A 193 1.91 -61.07 -20.48
N GLY A 194 2.30 -61.25 -21.74
CA GLY A 194 3.08 -60.26 -22.49
C GLY A 194 2.33 -58.93 -22.66
N ALA A 195 1.04 -58.98 -23.02
CA ALA A 195 0.19 -57.80 -23.14
C ALA A 195 0.04 -57.06 -21.79
N LEU A 196 -0.08 -57.80 -20.68
CA LEU A 196 -0.12 -57.22 -19.33
C LEU A 196 1.19 -56.50 -18.98
N VAL A 197 2.34 -57.12 -19.25
CA VAL A 197 3.66 -56.50 -19.01
C VAL A 197 3.82 -55.22 -19.84
N ILE A 198 3.45 -55.25 -21.12
CA ILE A 198 3.50 -54.08 -22.00
C ILE A 198 2.58 -52.97 -21.47
N SER A 199 1.37 -53.31 -21.00
CA SER A 199 0.42 -52.36 -20.41
C SER A 199 0.99 -51.68 -19.16
N VAL A 200 1.62 -52.46 -18.27
CA VAL A 200 2.29 -51.93 -17.07
C VAL A 200 3.46 -51.01 -17.44
N LEU A 201 4.29 -51.41 -18.41
CA LEU A 201 5.39 -50.56 -18.89
C LEU A 201 4.86 -49.26 -19.51
N LEU A 202 3.79 -49.33 -20.28
CA LEU A 202 3.16 -48.15 -20.88
C LEU A 202 2.61 -47.20 -19.80
N ALA A 203 1.96 -47.75 -18.76
CA ALA A 203 1.47 -46.97 -17.63
C ALA A 203 2.62 -46.26 -16.88
N LEU A 204 3.72 -46.96 -16.61
CA LEU A 204 4.91 -46.38 -15.97
C LEU A 204 5.57 -45.29 -16.85
N LEU A 205 5.51 -45.44 -18.17
CA LEU A 205 5.99 -44.42 -19.10
C LEU A 205 5.11 -43.19 -19.09
N VAL A 206 3.78 -43.34 -19.12
CA VAL A 206 2.82 -42.21 -19.01
C VAL A 206 3.03 -41.48 -17.69
N GLU A 207 3.18 -42.20 -16.58
CA GLU A 207 3.42 -41.62 -15.27
C GLU A 207 4.68 -40.74 -15.24
N ARG A 208 5.80 -41.25 -15.77
CA ARG A 208 7.08 -40.52 -15.76
C ARG A 208 7.21 -39.43 -16.82
N SER A 209 6.45 -39.52 -17.91
CA SER A 209 6.59 -38.61 -19.06
C SER A 209 5.47 -37.58 -19.17
N ILE A 210 4.35 -37.77 -18.45
CA ILE A 210 3.19 -36.87 -18.50
C ILE A 210 2.72 -36.52 -17.08
N SER A 211 2.30 -37.50 -16.29
CA SER A 211 1.67 -37.24 -14.97
C SER A 211 2.57 -36.45 -14.04
N ARG A 212 3.83 -36.88 -13.89
CA ARG A 212 4.77 -36.24 -12.97
C ARG A 212 5.14 -34.81 -13.37
N PRO A 213 5.54 -34.49 -14.62
CA PRO A 213 5.75 -33.10 -15.04
C PRO A 213 4.51 -32.20 -14.87
N VAL A 214 3.31 -32.73 -15.10
CA VAL A 214 2.06 -31.99 -14.87
C VAL A 214 1.86 -31.70 -13.37
N ALA A 215 2.17 -32.65 -12.49
CA ALA A 215 2.12 -32.44 -11.04
C ALA A 215 3.16 -31.41 -10.57
N GLU A 216 4.38 -31.45 -11.12
CA GLU A 216 5.44 -30.45 -10.86
C GLU A 216 5.00 -29.06 -11.33
N LEU A 217 4.34 -28.96 -12.50
CA LEU A 217 3.76 -27.71 -13.00
C LEU A 217 2.69 -27.16 -12.06
N ARG A 218 1.78 -28.02 -11.57
CA ARG A 218 0.72 -27.63 -10.63
C ARG A 218 1.31 -27.09 -9.32
N VAL A 219 2.26 -27.81 -8.72
CA VAL A 219 2.90 -27.40 -7.46
C VAL A 219 3.65 -26.08 -7.63
N GLY A 220 4.36 -25.91 -8.74
CA GLY A 220 5.05 -24.66 -9.07
C GLY A 220 4.09 -23.48 -9.19
N ALA A 221 2.98 -23.67 -9.91
CA ALA A 221 1.95 -22.65 -10.08
C ALA A 221 1.23 -22.29 -8.77
N GLU A 222 0.89 -23.28 -7.94
CA GLU A 222 0.29 -23.05 -6.61
C GLU A 222 1.24 -22.26 -5.71
N SER A 223 2.52 -22.63 -5.68
CA SER A 223 3.53 -21.91 -4.89
C SER A 223 3.70 -20.46 -5.35
N PHE A 224 3.68 -20.21 -6.66
CA PHE A 224 3.73 -18.86 -7.22
C PHE A 224 2.49 -18.04 -6.86
N ALA A 225 1.29 -18.64 -6.93
CA ALA A 225 0.04 -17.98 -6.52
C ALA A 225 0.01 -17.65 -5.02
N GLN A 226 0.73 -18.39 -4.18
CA GLN A 226 0.88 -18.13 -2.75
C GLN A 226 1.92 -17.03 -2.44
N GLY A 227 2.51 -16.39 -3.45
CA GLY A 227 3.44 -15.26 -3.29
C GLY A 227 4.93 -15.62 -3.37
N ASN A 228 5.28 -16.89 -3.61
CA ASN A 228 6.67 -17.27 -3.85
C ASN A 228 7.05 -17.04 -5.33
N LEU A 229 7.34 -15.80 -5.67
CA LEU A 229 7.65 -15.38 -7.05
C LEU A 229 8.95 -15.95 -7.60
N ARG A 230 9.80 -16.54 -6.76
CA ARG A 230 11.08 -17.15 -7.15
C ARG A 230 10.98 -18.65 -7.46
N THR A 231 9.79 -19.23 -7.34
CA THR A 231 9.58 -20.63 -7.68
C THR A 231 9.84 -20.89 -9.15
N THR A 232 10.69 -21.88 -9.45
CA THR A 232 10.98 -22.33 -10.80
C THR A 232 10.51 -23.76 -11.01
N ILE A 233 9.99 -24.03 -12.19
CA ILE A 233 9.50 -25.34 -12.59
C ILE A 233 10.60 -26.02 -13.42
N PRO A 234 11.02 -27.26 -13.08
CA PRO A 234 12.02 -27.99 -13.84
C PRO A 234 11.63 -28.14 -15.31
N VAL A 235 12.51 -27.71 -16.20
CA VAL A 235 12.31 -27.85 -17.65
C VAL A 235 12.99 -29.13 -18.12
N ALA A 236 12.20 -30.17 -18.42
CA ALA A 236 12.71 -31.44 -18.93
C ALA A 236 12.04 -31.81 -20.26
N GLY A 237 12.84 -32.06 -21.30
CA GLY A 237 12.34 -32.42 -22.63
C GLY A 237 12.12 -31.22 -23.55
N SER A 238 11.51 -31.46 -24.70
CA SER A 238 11.31 -30.47 -25.77
C SER A 238 9.88 -30.49 -26.31
N ASP A 239 8.91 -30.76 -25.44
CA ASP A 239 7.50 -30.94 -25.75
C ASP A 239 6.66 -29.74 -25.28
N GLU A 240 5.33 -29.88 -25.34
CA GLU A 240 4.40 -28.83 -24.89
C GLU A 240 4.53 -28.53 -23.39
N LEU A 241 4.86 -29.53 -22.57
CA LEU A 241 5.01 -29.35 -21.12
C LEU A 241 6.29 -28.57 -20.79
N SER A 242 7.38 -28.83 -21.51
CA SER A 242 8.63 -28.08 -21.32
C SER A 242 8.51 -26.64 -21.82
N LEU A 243 7.77 -26.40 -22.90
CA LEU A 243 7.43 -25.04 -23.36
C LEU A 243 6.59 -24.29 -22.31
N LEU A 244 5.60 -24.96 -21.71
CA LEU A 244 4.77 -24.38 -20.66
C LEU A 244 5.60 -24.03 -19.41
N ALA A 245 6.49 -24.93 -18.97
CA ALA A 245 7.40 -24.68 -17.85
C ALA A 245 8.35 -23.49 -18.12
N GLN A 246 8.89 -23.38 -19.34
CA GLN A 246 9.72 -22.24 -19.74
C GLN A 246 8.94 -20.92 -19.72
N THR A 247 7.71 -20.93 -20.26
CA THR A 247 6.85 -19.76 -20.31
C THR A 247 6.47 -19.30 -18.90
N PHE A 248 6.14 -20.26 -18.02
CA PHE A 248 5.88 -19.99 -16.61
C PHE A 248 7.10 -19.36 -15.93
N ASN A 249 8.29 -19.96 -16.07
CA ASN A 249 9.51 -19.45 -15.45
C ASN A 249 9.86 -18.03 -15.92
N ARG A 250 9.59 -17.70 -17.19
CA ARG A 250 9.77 -16.34 -17.72
C ARG A 250 8.81 -15.35 -17.06
N MET A 251 7.51 -15.65 -17.04
CA MET A 251 6.52 -14.79 -16.38
C MET A 251 6.82 -14.60 -14.89
N ALA A 252 7.27 -15.67 -14.21
CA ALA A 252 7.64 -15.60 -12.80
C ALA A 252 8.85 -14.67 -12.57
N GLY A 253 9.86 -14.77 -13.43
CA GLY A 253 11.02 -13.86 -13.41
C GLY A 253 10.64 -12.40 -13.68
N ASP A 254 9.84 -12.15 -14.71
CA ASP A 254 9.40 -10.79 -15.07
C ASP A 254 8.59 -10.15 -13.94
N LEU A 255 7.70 -10.92 -13.30
CA LEU A 255 6.90 -10.43 -12.17
C LEU A 255 7.75 -10.18 -10.92
N ALA A 256 8.71 -11.06 -10.63
CA ALA A 256 9.63 -10.88 -9.49
C ALA A 256 10.46 -9.61 -9.64
N THR A 257 10.97 -9.32 -10.85
CA THR A 257 11.67 -8.07 -11.16
C THR A 257 10.74 -6.86 -11.00
N SER A 258 9.53 -6.92 -11.56
CA SER A 258 8.57 -5.82 -11.44
C SER A 258 8.18 -5.53 -9.99
N TYR A 259 8.06 -6.56 -9.15
CA TYR A 259 7.75 -6.37 -7.72
C TYR A 259 8.92 -5.69 -6.99
N ALA A 260 10.16 -6.11 -7.26
CA ALA A 260 11.36 -5.48 -6.69
C ALA A 260 11.51 -4.01 -7.11
N GLU A 261 11.30 -3.69 -8.39
CA GLU A 261 11.30 -2.31 -8.88
C GLU A 261 10.18 -1.46 -8.26
N LEU A 262 8.99 -2.04 -8.06
CA LEU A 262 7.87 -1.36 -7.43
C LEU A 262 8.15 -1.08 -5.95
N GLU A 263 8.71 -2.05 -5.22
CA GLU A 263 9.11 -1.91 -3.81
C GLU A 263 10.14 -0.78 -3.66
N GLU A 264 11.17 -0.76 -4.51
CA GLU A 264 12.15 0.32 -4.53
C GLU A 264 11.50 1.68 -4.81
N ARG A 265 10.59 1.76 -5.79
CA ARG A 265 9.89 3.00 -6.13
C ARG A 265 8.94 3.46 -5.01
N VAL A 266 8.27 2.53 -4.33
CA VAL A 266 7.42 2.83 -3.16
C VAL A 266 8.28 3.37 -2.03
N ASP A 267 9.43 2.77 -1.75
CA ASP A 267 10.35 3.24 -0.72
C ASP A 267 10.91 4.64 -1.03
N GLN A 268 11.32 4.87 -2.28
CA GLN A 268 11.80 6.18 -2.73
C GLN A 268 10.70 7.26 -2.59
N ARG A 269 9.47 6.97 -3.03
CA ARG A 269 8.35 7.92 -2.89
C ARG A 269 7.93 8.14 -1.45
N THR A 270 7.96 7.10 -0.61
CA THR A 270 7.63 7.22 0.82
C THR A 270 8.62 8.16 1.51
N ARG A 271 9.92 8.05 1.18
CA ARG A 271 10.96 8.96 1.69
C ARG A 271 10.76 10.40 1.21
N ASP A 272 10.52 10.63 -0.08
CA ASP A 272 10.28 11.97 -0.64
C ASP A 272 9.02 12.62 -0.03
N LEU A 273 7.93 11.85 0.10
CA LEU A 273 6.69 12.34 0.71
C LEU A 273 6.89 12.70 2.19
N ALA A 274 7.63 11.88 2.94
CA ALA A 274 7.94 12.16 4.34
C ALA A 274 8.73 13.48 4.49
N ARG A 275 9.74 13.70 3.64
CA ARG A 275 10.53 14.95 3.62
C ARG A 275 9.66 16.17 3.34
N ARG A 276 8.82 16.12 2.29
CA ARG A 276 7.90 17.23 1.96
C ARG A 276 6.87 17.50 3.04
N SER A 277 6.37 16.45 3.69
CA SER A 277 5.45 16.58 4.82
C SER A 277 6.12 17.31 6.00
N ALA A 278 7.37 16.96 6.32
CA ALA A 278 8.14 17.65 7.36
C ALA A 278 8.30 19.15 7.06
N TYR A 279 8.63 19.51 5.81
CA TYR A 279 8.74 20.90 5.38
C TYR A 279 7.43 21.68 5.54
N LEU A 280 6.28 21.09 5.17
CA LEU A 280 4.97 21.72 5.32
C LEU A 280 4.59 21.92 6.79
N LEU A 281 4.88 20.94 7.66
CA LEU A 281 4.63 21.05 9.10
C LEU A 281 5.47 22.16 9.73
N ALA A 282 6.74 22.27 9.33
CA ALA A 282 7.62 23.33 9.79
C ALA A 282 7.12 24.73 9.38
N ALA A 283 6.71 24.88 8.12
CA ALA A 283 6.12 26.13 7.64
C ALA A 283 4.83 26.49 8.39
N ALA A 284 3.99 25.51 8.72
CA ALA A 284 2.78 25.72 9.51
C ALA A 284 3.08 26.12 10.96
N ASP A 285 4.09 25.53 11.61
CA ASP A 285 4.53 25.91 12.96
C ASP A 285 5.08 27.34 13.01
N VAL A 286 5.94 27.70 12.04
CA VAL A 286 6.48 29.06 11.90
C VAL A 286 5.35 30.07 11.66
N SER A 287 4.40 29.76 10.78
CA SER A 287 3.24 30.60 10.52
C SER A 287 2.40 30.83 11.79
N ARG A 288 2.16 29.78 12.58
CA ARG A 288 1.48 29.91 13.88
C ARG A 288 2.22 30.84 14.83
N ALA A 289 3.53 30.65 14.99
CA ALA A 289 4.36 31.51 15.84
C ALA A 289 4.29 32.98 15.38
N ALA A 290 4.40 33.21 14.07
CA ALA A 290 4.32 34.53 13.43
C ALA A 290 2.99 35.26 13.71
N THR A 291 1.88 34.53 13.86
CA THR A 291 0.58 35.12 14.18
C THR A 291 0.32 35.31 15.67
N ALA A 292 0.90 34.47 16.53
CA ALA A 292 0.58 34.45 17.97
C ALA A 292 1.46 35.40 18.80
N ILE A 293 2.67 35.70 18.32
CA ILE A 293 3.68 36.43 19.10
C ILE A 293 3.80 37.86 18.59
N LEU A 294 3.39 38.83 19.42
CA LEU A 294 3.45 40.27 19.10
C LEU A 294 4.79 40.92 19.47
N ASP A 295 5.66 40.21 20.18
CA ASP A 295 7.00 40.65 20.55
C ASP A 295 8.02 40.15 19.53
N ALA A 296 8.71 41.07 18.85
CA ALA A 296 9.60 40.73 17.75
C ALA A 296 10.77 39.83 18.18
N ASP A 297 11.37 40.08 19.35
CA ASP A 297 12.53 39.33 19.82
C ASP A 297 12.17 37.90 20.22
N ARG A 298 11.04 37.72 20.91
CA ARG A 298 10.48 36.39 21.21
C ARG A 298 10.12 35.63 19.95
N LEU A 299 9.48 36.31 18.98
CA LEU A 299 9.12 35.70 17.71
C LEU A 299 10.37 35.19 16.97
N ILE A 300 11.40 36.04 16.86
CA ILE A 300 12.65 35.72 16.19
C ILE A 300 13.32 34.51 16.86
N GLN A 301 13.46 34.53 18.20
CA GLN A 301 14.09 33.43 18.94
C GLN A 301 13.32 32.11 18.78
N GLN A 302 11.99 32.13 18.95
CA GLN A 302 11.19 30.91 18.84
C GLN A 302 11.19 30.35 17.42
N SER A 303 11.23 31.22 16.41
CA SER A 303 11.20 30.80 15.01
C SER A 303 12.48 30.10 14.58
N VAL A 304 13.66 30.59 15.00
CA VAL A 304 14.92 29.91 14.67
C VAL A 304 15.02 28.54 15.33
N GLU A 305 14.47 28.37 16.54
CA GLU A 305 14.41 27.08 17.24
C GLU A 305 13.46 26.10 16.53
N ILE A 306 12.27 26.54 16.11
CA ILE A 306 11.32 25.71 15.33
C ILE A 306 11.97 25.25 14.01
N ILE A 307 12.64 26.17 13.30
CA ILE A 307 13.28 25.85 12.02
C ILE A 307 14.41 24.85 12.23
N ARG A 308 15.26 25.04 13.26
CA ARG A 308 16.32 24.08 13.60
C ARG A 308 15.75 22.70 13.88
N ASP A 309 14.77 22.61 14.77
CA ASP A 309 14.29 21.32 15.28
C ASP A 309 13.49 20.55 14.23
N ARG A 310 12.68 21.24 13.40
CA ARG A 310 11.86 20.60 12.37
C ARG A 310 12.64 20.14 11.15
N PHE A 311 13.66 20.90 10.77
CA PHE A 311 14.54 20.53 9.66
C PHE A 311 15.77 19.73 10.12
N GLN A 312 15.92 19.51 11.43
CA GLN A 312 17.06 18.82 12.06
C GLN A 312 18.41 19.43 11.69
N LEU A 313 18.47 20.76 11.63
CA LEU A 313 19.63 21.49 11.15
C LEU A 313 20.69 21.63 12.25
N TYR A 314 21.94 21.67 11.84
CA TYR A 314 23.07 21.96 12.74
C TYR A 314 22.94 23.35 13.37
N TYR A 315 22.59 24.37 12.58
CA TYR A 315 22.44 25.74 13.09
C TYR A 315 21.46 26.59 12.27
N VAL A 316 20.77 27.50 12.97
CA VAL A 316 19.89 28.50 12.38
C VAL A 316 20.16 29.85 13.04
N GLY A 317 20.31 30.89 12.23
CA GLY A 317 20.49 32.26 12.68
C GLY A 317 19.60 33.23 11.92
N LEU A 318 19.11 34.26 12.60
CA LEU A 318 18.31 35.32 12.00
C LEU A 318 18.98 36.66 12.24
N PHE A 319 19.27 37.36 11.14
CA PHE A 319 19.90 38.67 11.13
C PHE A 319 18.90 39.72 10.68
N LEU A 320 18.90 40.89 11.33
CA LEU A 320 18.16 42.07 10.88
C LEU A 320 19.13 43.16 10.44
N VAL A 321 18.76 43.89 9.38
CA VAL A 321 19.51 45.05 8.91
C VAL A 321 19.34 46.19 9.90
N ASP A 322 20.44 46.87 10.23
CA ASP A 322 20.45 48.05 11.08
C ASP A 322 19.77 49.27 10.42
N ALA A 323 19.59 50.35 11.17
CA ALA A 323 18.94 51.55 10.65
C ALA A 323 19.75 52.24 9.53
N GLY A 324 21.08 52.05 9.51
CA GLY A 324 21.97 52.60 8.51
C GLY A 324 22.05 51.79 7.20
N GLY A 325 21.53 50.56 7.19
CA GLY A 325 21.62 49.67 6.03
C GLY A 325 23.00 49.07 5.80
N GLU A 326 23.95 49.27 6.72
CA GLU A 326 25.35 48.85 6.54
C GLU A 326 25.62 47.46 7.14
N TRP A 327 24.92 47.12 8.21
CA TRP A 327 25.17 45.89 8.97
C TRP A 327 23.91 45.03 9.10
N ALA A 328 24.06 43.75 8.79
CA ALA A 328 23.14 42.69 9.23
C ALA A 328 23.58 42.21 10.61
N VAL A 329 22.76 42.45 11.62
CA VAL A 329 23.06 42.15 13.03
C VAL A 329 22.30 40.90 13.47
N LEU A 330 22.99 39.94 14.10
CA LEU A 330 22.38 38.72 14.61
C LEU A 330 21.37 39.08 15.71
N ARG A 331 20.12 38.63 15.56
CA ARG A 331 19.04 38.84 16.54
C ARG A 331 18.62 37.58 17.27
N ALA A 332 18.74 36.42 16.61
CA ALA A 332 18.73 35.13 17.28
C ALA A 332 19.63 34.14 16.56
N GLY A 333 20.20 33.21 17.33
CA GLY A 333 20.91 32.05 16.82
C GLY A 333 20.65 30.87 17.73
N THR A 334 20.62 29.67 17.17
CA THR A 334 20.31 28.46 17.92
C THR A 334 21.54 27.88 18.64
N GLY A 335 21.28 27.16 19.75
CA GLY A 335 22.31 26.43 20.48
C GLY A 335 23.35 27.30 21.21
N GLU A 336 24.49 26.69 21.57
CA GLU A 336 25.61 27.38 22.24
C GLU A 336 26.27 28.41 21.31
N ALA A 337 26.50 28.04 20.05
CA ALA A 337 27.08 28.92 19.04
C ALA A 337 26.27 30.22 18.88
N GLY A 338 24.94 30.11 18.82
CA GLY A 338 24.03 31.26 18.79
C GLY A 338 24.18 32.17 20.01
N ARG A 339 24.20 31.61 21.22
CA ARG A 339 24.37 32.38 22.47
C ARG A 339 25.70 33.15 22.50
N ILE A 340 26.81 32.51 22.14
CA ILE A 340 28.13 33.14 22.08
C ILE A 340 28.14 34.28 21.06
N MET A 341 27.59 34.05 19.87
CA MET A 341 27.53 35.06 18.81
C MET A 341 26.64 36.26 19.16
N LEU A 342 25.51 36.02 19.84
CA LEU A 342 24.64 37.09 20.33
C LEU A 342 25.33 37.94 21.41
N ALA A 343 26.00 37.31 22.38
CA ALA A 343 26.67 38.02 23.47
C ALA A 343 27.77 38.98 23.00
N ARG A 344 28.44 38.67 21.89
CA ARG A 344 29.46 39.55 21.28
C ARG A 344 28.92 40.57 20.27
N GLY A 345 27.60 40.61 20.04
CA GLY A 345 26.99 41.49 19.05
C GLY A 345 27.40 41.16 17.62
N HIS A 346 27.43 39.87 17.26
CA HIS A 346 27.87 39.43 15.93
C HIS A 346 27.08 40.11 14.81
N ARG A 347 27.81 40.64 13.83
CA ARG A 347 27.27 41.37 12.68
C ARG A 347 28.10 41.12 11.44
N ILE A 348 27.44 41.17 10.29
CA ILE A 348 28.03 40.98 8.97
C ILE A 348 27.71 42.21 8.13
N ARG A 349 28.69 42.72 7.39
CA ARG A 349 28.49 43.88 6.51
C ARG A 349 27.55 43.47 5.37
N VAL A 350 26.55 44.29 5.06
CA VAL A 350 25.63 44.05 3.94
C VAL A 350 26.44 43.98 2.64
N GLY A 351 26.18 42.95 1.82
CA GLY A 351 26.96 42.60 0.62
C GLY A 351 28.12 41.62 0.85
N GLU A 352 28.53 41.36 2.10
CA GLU A 352 29.58 40.39 2.42
C GLU A 352 29.02 39.10 3.03
N GLY A 353 29.68 37.96 2.81
CA GLY A 353 29.17 36.70 3.34
C GLY A 353 27.92 36.22 2.59
N MET A 354 27.50 34.97 2.86
CA MET A 354 26.25 34.44 2.30
C MET A 354 25.03 35.30 2.68
N ILE A 355 25.02 35.77 3.93
CA ILE A 355 23.96 36.59 4.53
C ILE A 355 23.92 37.98 3.89
N GLY A 356 25.05 38.68 3.82
CA GLY A 356 25.07 40.02 3.20
C GLY A 356 24.78 39.97 1.71
N TRP A 357 25.24 38.93 1.01
CA TRP A 357 24.95 38.73 -0.41
C TRP A 357 23.45 38.50 -0.66
N SER A 358 22.79 37.65 0.15
CA SER A 358 21.37 37.35 -0.02
C SER A 358 20.48 38.57 0.20
N ILE A 359 20.91 39.48 1.09
CA ILE A 359 20.25 40.76 1.35
C ILE A 359 20.35 41.67 0.12
N VAL A 360 21.55 41.85 -0.44
CA VAL A 360 21.78 42.76 -1.59
C VAL A 360 21.11 42.27 -2.86
N ASN A 361 21.20 40.96 -3.13
CA ASN A 361 20.68 40.38 -4.37
C ASN A 361 19.20 40.00 -4.27
N VAL A 362 18.61 40.09 -3.07
CA VAL A 362 17.20 39.75 -2.81
C VAL A 362 16.90 38.32 -3.32
N GLN A 363 17.83 37.41 -3.09
CA GLN A 363 17.78 36.03 -3.57
C GLN A 363 18.42 35.10 -2.55
N ALA A 364 17.87 33.89 -2.42
CA ALA A 364 18.50 32.83 -1.67
C ALA A 364 19.88 32.48 -2.26
N ARG A 365 20.86 32.27 -1.41
CA ARG A 365 22.18 31.73 -1.80
C ARG A 365 22.39 30.40 -1.11
N ILE A 366 22.81 29.39 -1.87
CA ILE A 366 22.98 28.02 -1.39
C ILE A 366 24.43 27.62 -1.66
N ALA A 367 25.10 27.11 -0.65
CA ALA A 367 26.41 26.49 -0.73
C ALA A 367 26.27 25.00 -0.35
N ALA A 368 26.20 24.13 -1.35
CA ALA A 368 26.20 22.68 -1.16
C ALA A 368 27.50 22.18 -0.49
N GLN A 369 28.61 22.87 -0.75
CA GLN A 369 29.90 22.68 -0.09
C GLN A 369 30.40 24.00 0.47
N ALA A 370 30.07 24.25 1.73
CA ALA A 370 30.32 25.51 2.43
C ALA A 370 31.79 25.95 2.32
N ALA A 371 32.76 25.05 2.52
CA ALA A 371 34.18 25.38 2.46
C ALA A 371 34.67 25.90 1.09
N SER A 372 33.91 25.67 0.02
CA SER A 372 34.27 26.05 -1.36
C SER A 372 33.54 27.29 -1.87
N ASP A 373 32.57 27.84 -1.14
CA ASP A 373 31.81 29.00 -1.59
C ASP A 373 32.64 30.28 -1.46
N GLU A 374 32.85 30.97 -2.59
CA GLU A 374 33.71 32.17 -2.68
C GLU A 374 33.29 33.33 -1.78
N VAL A 375 32.00 33.40 -1.43
CA VAL A 375 31.44 34.52 -0.66
C VAL A 375 31.31 34.16 0.82
N ARG A 376 31.35 32.86 1.19
CA ARG A 376 31.15 32.43 2.58
C ARG A 376 32.26 32.98 3.49
N LYS A 377 31.82 33.52 4.63
CA LYS A 377 32.69 33.88 5.75
C LYS A 377 32.51 32.85 6.86
N ALA A 378 33.51 31.99 7.05
CA ALA A 378 33.48 31.00 8.11
C ALA A 378 33.54 31.66 9.49
N THR A 379 32.82 31.08 10.45
CA THR A 379 32.69 31.57 11.81
C THR A 379 33.20 30.49 12.75
N ALA A 380 34.09 30.85 13.69
CA ALA A 380 34.79 29.89 14.54
C ALA A 380 33.83 29.05 15.42
N GLU A 381 32.67 29.60 15.76
CA GLU A 381 31.64 28.94 16.55
C GLU A 381 30.88 27.82 15.82
N LEU A 382 31.04 27.70 14.49
CA LEU A 382 30.35 26.73 13.64
C LEU A 382 31.35 25.95 12.75
N PRO A 383 32.26 25.16 13.35
CA PRO A 383 33.33 24.48 12.63
C PRO A 383 32.84 23.30 11.77
N GLU A 384 31.71 22.70 12.13
CA GLU A 384 31.19 21.50 11.45
C GLU A 384 30.30 21.82 10.24
N THR A 385 30.10 23.09 9.90
CA THR A 385 29.24 23.47 8.78
C THR A 385 29.80 22.98 7.45
N ARG A 386 29.07 22.07 6.79
CA ARG A 386 29.41 21.51 5.48
C ARG A 386 28.54 22.02 4.35
N SER A 387 27.31 22.44 4.64
CA SER A 387 26.47 23.17 3.71
C SER A 387 25.75 24.33 4.41
N GLU A 388 25.42 25.37 3.64
CA GLU A 388 24.77 26.58 4.16
C GLU A 388 23.78 27.15 3.13
N ALA A 389 22.64 27.64 3.61
CA ALA A 389 21.76 28.49 2.82
C ALA A 389 21.42 29.78 3.56
N ALA A 390 21.44 30.89 2.84
CA ALA A 390 21.02 32.19 3.35
C ALA A 390 19.83 32.69 2.51
N VAL A 391 18.68 32.91 3.16
CA VAL A 391 17.45 33.40 2.52
C VAL A 391 17.10 34.79 3.05
N PRO A 392 16.79 35.77 2.18
CA PRO A 392 16.45 37.12 2.61
C PRO A 392 15.06 37.17 3.26
N LEU A 393 14.92 38.01 4.30
CA LEU A 393 13.66 38.34 4.97
C LEU A 393 13.01 39.53 4.25
N ARG A 394 11.92 39.31 3.51
CA ARG A 394 11.27 40.34 2.69
C ARG A 394 9.95 40.76 3.30
N SER A 395 9.81 42.04 3.61
CA SER A 395 8.53 42.63 4.05
C SER A 395 8.24 43.87 3.21
N ARG A 396 7.02 44.01 2.69
CA ARG A 396 6.54 45.22 1.99
C ARG A 396 7.50 45.77 0.92
N GLY A 397 8.11 44.88 0.13
CA GLY A 397 9.03 45.25 -0.96
C GLY A 397 10.44 45.65 -0.52
N ARG A 398 10.79 45.52 0.76
CA ARG A 398 12.14 45.74 1.30
C ARG A 398 12.70 44.49 1.96
N VAL A 399 14.01 44.33 1.94
CA VAL A 399 14.71 43.30 2.71
C VAL A 399 15.04 43.86 4.09
N ILE A 400 14.50 43.25 5.14
CA ILE A 400 14.72 43.69 6.52
C ILE A 400 15.83 42.90 7.23
N GLY A 401 16.38 41.87 6.57
CA GLY A 401 17.32 40.93 7.17
C GLY A 401 17.50 39.67 6.33
N ALA A 402 18.08 38.65 6.93
CA ALA A 402 18.20 37.32 6.33
C ALA A 402 18.18 36.22 7.40
N LEU A 403 17.65 35.07 7.03
CA LEU A 403 17.71 33.82 7.77
C LEU A 403 18.83 32.98 7.18
N THR A 404 19.74 32.51 8.02
CA THR A 404 20.80 31.57 7.65
C THR A 404 20.51 30.21 8.27
N VAL A 405 20.67 29.16 7.49
CA VAL A 405 20.58 27.76 7.92
C VAL A 405 21.86 27.05 7.53
N GLN A 406 22.35 26.18 8.40
CA GLN A 406 23.60 25.46 8.23
C GLN A 406 23.42 24.01 8.65
N ASP A 407 24.07 23.12 7.92
CA ASP A 407 24.03 21.67 8.12
C ASP A 407 25.45 21.11 8.19
N ASP A 408 25.64 20.03 8.94
CA ASP A 408 26.90 19.29 9.05
C ASP A 408 27.03 18.19 7.99
N GLU A 409 26.05 18.06 7.09
CA GLU A 409 26.10 17.29 5.85
C GLU A 409 26.35 18.17 4.61
N TYR A 410 26.93 17.58 3.58
CA TYR A 410 27.10 18.22 2.26
C TYR A 410 25.78 18.13 1.48
N ASP A 411 25.51 19.15 0.65
CA ASP A 411 24.36 19.18 -0.26
C ASP A 411 22.99 18.95 0.43
N ALA A 412 22.85 19.43 1.66
CA ALA A 412 21.64 19.24 2.47
C ALA A 412 20.43 20.07 2.00
N PHE A 413 20.66 21.10 1.18
CA PHE A 413 19.65 22.08 0.78
C PHE A 413 19.33 21.96 -0.71
N ASP A 414 18.28 21.21 -1.03
CA ASP A 414 17.71 21.19 -2.38
C ASP A 414 16.83 22.43 -2.66
N ASP A 415 16.49 22.66 -3.92
CA ASP A 415 15.67 23.80 -4.35
C ASP A 415 14.30 23.84 -3.64
N ALA A 416 13.73 22.67 -3.30
CA ALA A 416 12.45 22.59 -2.62
C ALA A 416 12.54 23.01 -1.16
N ALA A 417 13.58 22.57 -0.44
CA ALA A 417 13.88 22.99 0.93
C ALA A 417 14.06 24.52 0.99
N VAL A 418 14.81 25.08 0.04
CA VAL A 418 15.09 26.52 -0.04
C VAL A 418 13.83 27.32 -0.36
N ALA A 419 12.96 26.82 -1.25
CA ALA A 419 11.68 27.45 -1.52
C ALA A 419 10.79 27.51 -0.26
N VAL A 420 10.74 26.44 0.53
CA VAL A 420 9.97 26.43 1.79
C VAL A 420 10.60 27.35 2.83
N LEU A 421 11.93 27.36 2.96
CA LEU A 421 12.65 28.30 3.81
C LEU A 421 12.38 29.76 3.43
N GLN A 422 12.32 30.08 2.13
CA GLN A 422 11.97 31.42 1.65
C GLN A 422 10.54 31.80 2.04
N VAL A 423 9.56 30.89 1.91
CA VAL A 423 8.17 31.14 2.33
C VAL A 423 8.09 31.44 3.82
N MET A 424 8.80 30.66 4.65
CA MET A 424 8.87 30.91 6.09
C MET A 424 9.56 32.25 6.39
N ALA A 425 10.66 32.55 5.72
CA ALA A 425 11.40 33.80 5.85
C ALA A 425 10.52 35.01 5.50
N ASP A 426 9.72 34.94 4.43
CA ASP A 426 8.81 36.01 4.03
C ASP A 426 7.70 36.23 5.08
N GLN A 427 7.13 35.15 5.62
CA GLN A 427 6.12 35.24 6.69
C GLN A 427 6.71 35.84 7.97
N LEU A 428 7.91 35.40 8.36
CA LEU A 428 8.62 35.95 9.50
C LEU A 428 8.96 37.42 9.30
N ALA A 429 9.39 37.80 8.10
CA ALA A 429 9.71 39.18 7.79
C ALA A 429 8.49 40.09 7.99
N VAL A 430 7.32 39.69 7.48
CA VAL A 430 6.07 40.44 7.66
C VAL A 430 5.68 40.54 9.13
N ALA A 431 5.77 39.45 9.89
CA ALA A 431 5.40 39.42 11.29
C ALA A 431 6.35 40.24 12.18
N ILE A 432 7.66 40.15 11.95
CA ILE A 432 8.68 40.97 12.62
C ILE A 432 8.44 42.45 12.33
N ASP A 433 8.16 42.80 11.08
CA ASP A 433 7.87 44.17 10.69
C ASP A 433 6.58 44.69 11.36
N ASN A 434 5.54 43.86 11.44
CA ASN A 434 4.31 44.20 12.16
C ASN A 434 4.52 44.38 13.66
N ALA A 435 5.28 43.48 14.31
CA ALA A 435 5.60 43.57 15.73
C ALA A 435 6.37 44.86 16.04
N ARG A 436 7.34 45.22 15.19
CA ARG A 436 8.10 46.47 15.32
C ARG A 436 7.21 47.70 15.17
N LEU A 437 6.37 47.75 14.14
CA LEU A 437 5.42 48.85 13.93
C LEU A 437 4.42 48.98 15.09
N TYR A 438 3.97 47.85 15.64
CA TYR A 438 3.08 47.84 16.80
C TYR A 438 3.78 48.41 18.05
N ALA A 439 5.01 47.98 18.33
CA ALA A 439 5.81 48.52 19.43
C ALA A 439 6.07 50.03 19.30
N GLU A 440 6.39 50.49 18.08
CA GLU A 440 6.56 51.92 17.78
C GLU A 440 5.26 52.71 17.98
N SER A 441 4.13 52.18 17.52
CA SER A 441 2.82 52.80 17.73
C SER A 441 2.47 52.90 19.21
N GLN A 442 2.74 51.86 20.01
CA GLN A 442 2.50 51.88 21.46
C GLN A 442 3.38 52.91 22.15
N SER A 443 4.67 52.94 21.84
CA SER A 443 5.61 53.92 22.38
C SER A 443 5.21 55.36 22.03
N THR A 444 4.78 55.60 20.78
CA THR A 444 4.31 56.92 20.34
C THR A 444 3.04 57.34 21.08
N LEU A 445 2.09 56.42 21.27
CA LEU A 445 0.87 56.69 22.05
C LEU A 445 1.18 57.02 23.51
N GLU A 446 2.12 56.30 24.12
CA GLU A 446 2.55 56.56 25.49
C GLU A 446 3.24 57.92 25.62
N ALA A 447 4.16 58.26 24.71
CA ALA A 447 4.80 59.58 24.66
C ALA A 447 3.77 60.71 24.49
N LEU A 448 2.77 60.52 23.63
CA LEU A 448 1.69 61.50 23.42
C LEU A 448 0.83 61.68 24.70
N ARG A 449 0.49 60.58 25.39
CA ARG A 449 -0.24 60.63 26.67
C ARG A 449 0.54 61.40 27.72
N SER A 450 1.82 61.11 27.88
CA SER A 450 2.70 61.83 28.81
C SER A 450 2.78 63.32 28.48
N ALA A 451 2.97 63.68 27.21
CA ALA A 451 3.03 65.07 26.77
C ALA A 451 1.70 65.82 26.99
N SER A 452 0.57 65.19 26.65
CA SER A 452 -0.75 65.79 26.89
C SER A 452 -1.02 65.97 28.39
N GLY A 453 -0.61 65.03 29.23
CA GLY A 453 -0.76 65.12 30.67
C GLY A 453 0.02 66.30 31.27
N GLU A 454 1.25 66.52 30.79
CA GLU A 454 2.10 67.64 31.21
C GLU A 454 1.50 69.00 30.85
N ILE A 455 0.98 69.14 29.62
CA ILE A 455 0.33 70.38 29.16
C ILE A 455 -0.88 70.72 30.05
N THR A 456 -1.72 69.73 30.35
CA THR A 456 -2.88 69.92 31.22
C THR A 456 -2.46 70.38 32.61
N ARG A 457 -1.45 69.74 33.21
CA ARG A 457 -0.95 70.11 34.55
C ARG A 457 -0.37 71.52 34.56
N SER A 458 0.49 71.85 33.59
CA SER A 458 1.09 73.19 33.46
C SER A 458 0.04 74.29 33.30
N ALA A 459 -1.03 74.02 32.53
CA ALA A 459 -2.12 74.98 32.35
C ALA A 459 -2.91 75.22 33.65
N TRP A 460 -3.18 74.18 34.42
CA TRP A 460 -3.84 74.29 35.73
C TRP A 460 -2.97 74.98 36.77
N GLU A 461 -1.67 74.69 36.79
CA GLU A 461 -0.71 75.40 37.64
C GLU A 461 -0.67 76.89 37.34
N LYS A 462 -0.70 77.29 36.05
CA LYS A 462 -0.71 78.71 35.64
C LYS A 462 -1.96 79.43 36.15
N ILE A 463 -3.12 78.78 36.08
CA ILE A 463 -4.40 79.36 36.50
C ILE A 463 -4.51 79.45 38.03
N SER A 464 -4.10 78.40 38.74
CA SER A 464 -4.04 78.43 40.21
C SER A 464 -3.10 79.53 40.69
N ARG A 465 -1.87 79.59 40.18
CA ARG A 465 -0.89 80.64 40.51
C ARG A 465 -1.38 82.04 40.15
N GLY A 466 -1.94 82.23 38.95
CA GLY A 466 -2.41 83.53 38.47
C GLY A 466 -3.58 84.10 39.28
N LYS A 467 -4.42 83.23 39.85
CA LYS A 467 -5.56 83.62 40.68
C LYS A 467 -5.27 83.66 42.18
N GLY A 468 -4.09 83.20 42.62
CA GLY A 468 -3.74 83.20 44.03
C GLY A 468 -4.60 82.29 44.90
N PHE A 469 -5.19 81.21 44.38
CA PHE A 469 -5.96 80.23 45.17
C PHE A 469 -5.39 78.80 45.05
N ALA A 470 -5.38 78.09 46.18
CA ALA A 470 -4.91 76.72 46.32
C ALA A 470 -6.06 75.70 46.28
N GLY A 471 -7.29 76.13 46.61
CA GLY A 471 -8.47 75.25 46.59
C GLY A 471 -9.71 75.92 47.19
N VAL A 472 -10.73 75.11 47.48
CA VAL A 472 -11.97 75.53 48.16
C VAL A 472 -12.22 74.56 49.31
N GLY A 473 -12.51 75.09 50.50
CA GLY A 473 -12.88 74.32 51.69
C GLY A 473 -14.16 74.85 52.35
N GLU A 474 -14.51 74.32 53.52
CA GLU A 474 -15.75 74.68 54.24
C GLU A 474 -15.86 76.17 54.59
N GLY A 475 -14.74 76.88 54.70
CA GLY A 475 -14.66 78.33 54.95
C GLY A 475 -14.60 79.21 53.69
N GLY A 476 -14.71 78.64 52.49
CA GLY A 476 -14.62 79.36 51.22
C GLY A 476 -13.31 79.13 50.45
N VAL A 477 -12.92 80.11 49.62
CA VAL A 477 -11.71 80.03 48.79
C VAL A 477 -10.46 80.06 49.67
N VAL A 478 -9.59 79.08 49.47
CA VAL A 478 -8.30 78.99 50.16
C VAL A 478 -7.25 79.68 49.29
N ALA A 479 -6.71 80.80 49.78
CA ALA A 479 -5.65 81.51 49.07
C ALA A 479 -4.33 80.72 49.08
N LEU A 480 -3.56 80.87 48.01
CA LEU A 480 -2.16 80.43 47.95
C LEU A 480 -1.37 81.22 49.01
N GLY A 481 -0.69 80.54 49.95
CA GLY A 481 0.14 81.20 50.96
C GLY A 481 -0.54 81.54 52.29
N THR A 482 -1.74 81.00 52.60
CA THR A 482 -2.51 81.42 53.80
C THR A 482 -3.04 80.29 54.70
N THR A 483 -2.76 79.01 54.43
CA THR A 483 -3.29 77.87 55.22
C THR A 483 -2.27 76.74 55.34
N ALA A 484 -2.57 75.67 56.09
CA ALA A 484 -1.76 74.45 56.22
C ALA A 484 -1.36 73.76 54.89
N LEU A 485 -1.86 74.23 53.75
CA LEU A 485 -1.34 73.92 52.41
C LEU A 485 0.05 74.51 52.13
N ASP A 486 0.54 75.43 52.97
CA ASP A 486 1.91 75.97 52.91
C ASP A 486 2.97 74.96 53.42
N ALA A 487 2.56 73.98 54.24
CA ALA A 487 3.40 72.84 54.61
C ALA A 487 3.45 71.76 53.50
N GLY A 488 2.77 72.01 52.38
CA GLY A 488 2.59 71.08 51.28
C GLY A 488 1.28 70.31 51.36
N TRP A 489 1.01 69.58 50.29
CA TRP A 489 -0.06 68.60 50.23
C TRP A 489 0.13 67.56 51.35
N GLN A 490 -0.95 67.14 52.00
CA GLN A 490 -0.85 66.08 52.99
C GLN A 490 -0.42 64.75 52.33
N PRO A 491 0.24 63.83 53.07
CA PRO A 491 0.83 62.63 52.49
C PRO A 491 -0.16 61.76 51.70
N ASP A 492 -1.39 61.64 52.18
CA ASP A 492 -2.51 60.99 51.52
C ASP A 492 -2.93 61.66 50.22
N MET A 493 -2.96 63.00 50.20
CA MET A 493 -3.28 63.77 49.00
C MET A 493 -2.17 63.65 47.96
N LEU A 494 -0.89 63.67 48.39
CA LEU A 494 0.26 63.42 47.51
C LEU A 494 0.23 62.01 46.94
N GLN A 495 -0.15 61.03 47.76
CA GLN A 495 -0.29 59.65 47.34
C GLN A 495 -1.40 59.51 46.30
N ALA A 496 -2.58 60.06 46.57
CA ALA A 496 -3.70 60.07 45.61
C ALA A 496 -3.34 60.78 44.31
N ALA A 497 -2.62 61.90 44.40
CA ALA A 497 -2.20 62.68 43.23
C ALA A 497 -1.14 61.95 42.38
N ARG A 498 -0.19 61.25 43.02
CA ARG A 498 0.86 60.48 42.32
C ARG A 498 0.36 59.16 41.77
N ALA A 499 -0.46 58.44 42.54
CA ALA A 499 -1.03 57.17 42.12
C ALA A 499 -2.16 57.36 41.10
N GLY A 500 -2.85 58.49 41.15
CA GLY A 500 -4.07 58.69 40.37
C GLY A 500 -5.21 57.77 40.83
N GLU A 501 -5.18 57.28 42.07
CA GLU A 501 -6.20 56.41 42.65
C GLU A 501 -6.71 56.97 43.98
N ILE A 502 -7.92 56.53 44.38
CA ILE A 502 -8.50 56.92 45.67
C ILE A 502 -7.64 56.36 46.79
N THR A 503 -7.13 57.25 47.64
CA THR A 503 -6.33 56.88 48.82
C THR A 503 -7.21 56.99 50.06
N ARG A 504 -7.36 55.89 50.81
CA ARG A 504 -8.02 55.90 52.11
C ARG A 504 -7.01 56.29 53.19
N VAL A 505 -7.31 57.32 53.97
CA VAL A 505 -6.43 57.79 55.06
C VAL A 505 -6.73 57.01 56.33
N ASP A 506 -8.02 56.90 56.66
CA ASP A 506 -8.57 56.06 57.73
C ASP A 506 -10.00 55.59 57.36
N ALA A 507 -10.77 55.11 58.34
CA ALA A 507 -12.14 54.63 58.15
C ALA A 507 -13.09 55.71 57.58
N GLN A 508 -12.82 56.98 57.87
CA GLN A 508 -13.72 58.12 57.62
C GLN A 508 -13.16 59.11 56.59
N ASP A 509 -11.84 59.14 56.38
CA ASP A 509 -11.16 60.06 55.49
C ASP A 509 -10.74 59.44 54.15
N LEU A 510 -11.06 60.14 53.06
CA LEU A 510 -10.69 59.80 51.68
C LEU A 510 -9.99 60.97 50.99
N ALA A 511 -8.93 60.66 50.26
CA ALA A 511 -8.33 61.52 49.26
C ALA A 511 -8.66 60.98 47.86
N VAL A 512 -9.35 61.77 47.06
CA VAL A 512 -9.88 61.39 45.74
C VAL A 512 -9.26 62.30 44.68
N PRO A 513 -8.49 61.76 43.72
CA PRO A 513 -7.85 62.59 42.69
C PRO A 513 -8.88 63.13 41.69
N ILE A 514 -8.79 64.43 41.40
CA ILE A 514 -9.54 65.08 40.32
C ILE A 514 -8.76 64.87 39.03
N LYS A 515 -9.35 64.16 38.07
CA LYS A 515 -8.73 63.88 36.78
C LYS A 515 -9.33 64.72 35.66
N SER A 516 -8.47 65.28 34.83
CA SER A 516 -8.83 65.84 33.52
C SER A 516 -8.07 65.07 32.45
N ARG A 517 -8.80 64.26 31.68
CA ARG A 517 -8.23 63.26 30.75
C ARG A 517 -7.23 62.35 31.49
N ASP A 518 -5.97 62.33 31.05
CA ASP A 518 -4.89 61.50 31.61
C ASP A 518 -4.07 62.21 32.69
N ALA A 519 -4.47 63.41 33.15
CA ALA A 519 -3.76 64.18 34.16
C ALA A 519 -4.57 64.35 35.45
N VAL A 520 -3.90 64.19 36.60
CA VAL A 520 -4.43 64.62 37.89
C VAL A 520 -4.20 66.12 38.04
N ILE A 521 -5.27 66.87 38.25
CA ILE A 521 -5.26 68.35 38.33
C ILE A 521 -5.51 68.87 39.74
N GLY A 522 -5.93 67.99 40.66
CA GLY A 522 -6.25 68.34 42.04
C GLY A 522 -6.61 67.09 42.86
N VAL A 523 -6.89 67.26 44.14
CA VAL A 523 -7.43 66.21 45.02
C VAL A 523 -8.59 66.78 45.82
N VAL A 524 -9.69 66.04 45.89
CA VAL A 524 -10.79 66.28 46.84
C VAL A 524 -10.52 65.43 48.06
N ARG A 525 -10.43 66.07 49.23
CA ARG A 525 -10.44 65.36 50.51
C ARG A 525 -11.86 65.35 51.06
N LEU A 526 -12.33 64.18 51.50
CA LEU A 526 -13.65 63.96 52.07
C LEU A 526 -13.48 63.31 53.43
N SER A 527 -14.27 63.77 54.41
CA SER A 527 -14.27 63.24 55.77
C SER A 527 -15.71 62.93 56.19
N LYS A 528 -15.95 61.71 56.67
CA LYS A 528 -17.24 61.36 57.32
C LYS A 528 -17.24 61.85 58.77
N PRO A 529 -18.40 62.24 59.33
CA PRO A 529 -18.52 62.46 60.76
C PRO A 529 -18.27 61.15 61.52
N GLU A 530 -17.82 61.24 62.78
CA GLU A 530 -17.46 60.08 63.60
C GLU A 530 -18.58 59.02 63.75
N THR A 531 -19.83 59.43 63.54
CA THR A 531 -21.03 58.59 63.59
C THR A 531 -21.39 57.91 62.26
N GLY A 532 -20.67 58.21 61.18
CA GLY A 532 -21.02 57.83 59.79
C GLY A 532 -20.48 56.49 59.30
N GLY A 533 -19.69 55.78 60.12
CA GLY A 533 -19.07 54.49 59.79
C GLY A 533 -18.13 54.51 58.58
N ASP A 534 -17.67 53.33 58.15
CA ASP A 534 -16.74 53.17 57.03
C ASP A 534 -17.36 53.53 55.66
N TRP A 535 -16.51 53.86 54.68
CA TRP A 535 -16.93 54.05 53.29
C TRP A 535 -17.35 52.74 52.60
N THR A 536 -18.61 52.67 52.20
CA THR A 536 -19.17 51.56 51.42
C THR A 536 -18.78 51.62 49.94
N ALA A 537 -18.86 50.49 49.24
CA ALA A 537 -18.56 50.43 47.79
C ALA A 537 -19.49 51.33 46.96
N GLN A 538 -20.75 51.48 47.37
CA GLN A 538 -21.71 52.35 46.69
C GLN A 538 -21.34 53.84 46.86
N GLU A 539 -20.95 54.24 48.07
CA GLU A 539 -20.51 55.62 48.35
C GLU A 539 -19.21 55.93 47.60
N LEU A 540 -18.25 55.01 47.57
CA LEU A 540 -17.03 55.17 46.79
C LEU A 540 -17.32 55.37 45.29
N ASN A 541 -18.24 54.59 44.73
CA ASN A 541 -18.62 54.72 43.33
C ASN A 541 -19.29 56.09 43.06
N MET A 542 -20.17 56.53 43.96
CA MET A 542 -20.80 57.85 43.87
C MET A 542 -19.76 58.97 43.91
N VAL A 543 -18.84 58.92 44.89
CA VAL A 543 -17.73 59.87 45.02
C VAL A 543 -16.89 59.89 43.75
N ASN A 544 -16.55 58.74 43.18
CA ASN A 544 -15.78 58.66 41.95
C ASN A 544 -16.49 59.33 40.77
N VAL A 545 -17.79 59.04 40.56
CA VAL A 545 -18.58 59.66 39.49
C VAL A 545 -18.67 61.18 39.64
N LEU A 546 -18.84 61.67 40.88
CA LEU A 546 -18.93 63.11 41.15
C LEU A 546 -17.59 63.82 40.91
N VAL A 547 -16.48 63.22 41.36
CA VAL A 547 -15.14 63.78 41.17
C VAL A 547 -14.70 63.72 39.70
N ASP A 548 -15.07 62.67 38.96
CA ASP A 548 -14.84 62.59 37.52
C ASP A 548 -15.62 63.69 36.78
N ARG A 549 -16.90 63.91 37.15
CA ARG A 549 -17.70 64.99 36.56
C ARG A 549 -17.15 66.37 36.93
N LEU A 550 -16.63 66.53 38.14
CA LEU A 550 -15.94 67.74 38.59
C LEU A 550 -14.72 68.02 37.71
N GLY A 551 -13.88 67.03 37.44
CA GLY A 551 -12.72 67.18 36.57
C GLY A 551 -13.07 67.67 35.16
N VAL A 552 -14.09 67.09 34.53
CA VAL A 552 -14.59 67.52 33.21
C VAL A 552 -15.15 68.95 33.25
N THR A 553 -15.88 69.28 34.32
CA THR A 553 -16.50 70.59 34.48
C THR A 553 -15.44 71.67 34.72
N LEU A 554 -14.45 71.37 35.54
CA LEU A 554 -13.29 72.23 35.79
C LEU A 554 -12.52 72.47 34.49
N GLU A 555 -12.27 71.45 33.67
CA GLU A 555 -11.61 71.62 32.36
C GLU A 555 -12.42 72.53 31.42
N SER A 556 -13.74 72.36 31.41
CA SER A 556 -14.63 73.21 30.61
C SER A 556 -14.60 74.67 31.09
N ALA A 557 -14.62 74.88 32.41
CA ALA A 557 -14.52 76.21 33.02
C ALA A 557 -13.16 76.85 32.71
N ARG A 558 -12.08 76.08 32.79
CA ARG A 558 -10.71 76.50 32.45
C ARG A 558 -10.60 76.98 31.00
N LEU A 559 -11.13 76.20 30.06
CA LEU A 559 -11.12 76.52 28.64
C LEU A 559 -11.95 77.76 28.33
N TYR A 560 -13.12 77.88 28.95
CA TYR A 560 -13.95 79.07 28.83
C TYR A 560 -13.23 80.31 29.33
N GLU A 561 -12.56 80.21 30.48
CA GLU A 561 -11.83 81.32 31.07
C GLU A 561 -10.61 81.73 30.24
N ASP A 562 -9.80 80.77 29.76
CA ASP A 562 -8.68 81.06 28.86
C ASP A 562 -9.18 81.77 27.58
N THR A 563 -10.32 81.33 27.04
CA THR A 563 -10.95 81.97 25.88
C THR A 563 -11.40 83.41 26.19
N GLN A 564 -12.03 83.63 27.35
CA GLN A 564 -12.45 84.97 27.79
C GLN A 564 -11.26 85.91 28.00
N GLN A 565 -10.18 85.43 28.61
CA GLN A 565 -8.98 86.22 28.86
C GLN A 565 -8.26 86.59 27.56
N ARG A 566 -8.18 85.66 26.60
CA ARG A 566 -7.67 85.94 25.25
C ARG A 566 -8.52 86.98 24.54
N ALA A 567 -9.84 86.81 24.54
CA ALA A 567 -10.76 87.77 23.91
C ALA A 567 -10.68 89.17 24.55
N ALA A 568 -10.54 89.25 25.88
CA ALA A 568 -10.36 90.52 26.58
C ALA A 568 -9.04 91.21 26.19
N THR A 569 -7.95 90.44 26.10
CA THR A 569 -6.63 90.95 25.69
C THR A 569 -6.66 91.46 24.24
N GLU A 570 -7.23 90.68 23.32
CA GLU A 570 -7.40 91.06 21.92
C GLU A 570 -8.25 92.32 21.78
N ARG A 571 -9.35 92.44 22.54
CA ARG A 571 -10.20 93.63 22.54
C ARG A 571 -9.46 94.86 23.04
N LEU A 572 -8.67 94.74 24.11
CA LEU A 572 -7.85 95.83 24.62
C LEU A 572 -6.81 96.31 23.59
N LEU A 573 -6.14 95.37 22.91
CA LEU A 573 -5.20 95.66 21.82
C LEU A 573 -5.89 96.34 20.64
N ALA A 574 -7.05 95.84 20.22
CA ALA A 574 -7.84 96.40 19.14
C ALA A 574 -8.30 97.83 19.47
N ASP A 575 -8.82 98.07 20.68
CA ASP A 575 -9.25 99.39 21.15
C ASP A 575 -8.09 100.39 21.20
N ALA A 576 -6.92 99.98 21.69
CA ALA A 576 -5.73 100.83 21.70
C ALA A 576 -5.25 101.15 20.29
N THR A 577 -5.20 100.15 19.40
CA THR A 577 -4.83 100.34 17.99
C THR A 577 -5.81 101.29 17.29
N ALA A 578 -7.11 101.16 17.56
CA ALA A 578 -8.13 102.04 17.01
C ALA A 578 -7.96 103.50 17.47
N ARG A 579 -7.62 103.73 18.75
CA ARG A 579 -7.33 105.09 19.28
C ARG A 579 -6.07 105.67 18.65
N ILE A 580 -5.01 104.88 18.51
CA ILE A 580 -3.76 105.31 17.85
C ILE A 580 -4.05 105.72 16.39
N ARG A 581 -4.91 104.97 15.68
CA ARG A 581 -5.31 105.29 14.30
C ARG A 581 -6.36 106.40 14.16
N SER A 582 -6.90 106.93 15.25
CA SER A 582 -8.00 107.91 15.22
C SER A 582 -7.58 109.32 14.80
N THR A 583 -6.27 109.58 14.72
CA THR A 583 -5.67 110.84 14.26
C THR A 583 -4.65 110.56 13.16
N LEU A 584 -4.53 111.48 12.19
CA LEU A 584 -3.55 111.41 11.10
C LEU A 584 -2.35 112.35 11.31
N ASP A 585 -2.32 113.05 12.44
CA ASP A 585 -1.20 113.92 12.85
C ASP A 585 -0.13 113.09 13.57
N VAL A 586 1.10 113.09 13.05
CA VAL A 586 2.19 112.23 13.54
C VAL A 586 2.48 112.48 15.02
N ASP A 587 2.52 113.75 15.46
CA ASP A 587 2.77 114.12 16.85
C ASP A 587 1.65 113.66 17.79
N ALA A 588 0.40 113.64 17.32
CA ALA A 588 -0.74 113.12 18.05
C ALA A 588 -0.72 111.58 18.12
N VAL A 589 -0.39 110.89 17.03
CA VAL A 589 -0.26 109.42 16.98
C VAL A 589 0.76 108.92 18.00
N LEU A 590 1.95 109.54 18.04
CA LEU A 590 3.02 109.16 18.97
C LEU A 590 2.65 109.39 20.43
N ARG A 591 2.04 110.53 20.74
CA ARG A 591 1.55 110.82 22.10
C ARG A 591 0.48 109.83 22.52
N THR A 592 -0.48 109.51 21.64
CA THR A 592 -1.51 108.50 21.92
C THR A 592 -0.92 107.11 22.08
N ALA A 593 0.06 106.72 21.26
CA ALA A 593 0.73 105.42 21.38
C ALA A 593 1.47 105.28 22.72
N VAL A 594 2.23 106.30 23.13
CA VAL A 594 2.89 106.35 24.44
C VAL A 594 1.87 106.24 25.58
N GLN A 595 0.77 106.98 25.52
CA GLN A 595 -0.27 106.95 26.53
C GLN A 595 -0.95 105.57 26.62
N GLU A 596 -1.28 104.96 25.48
CA GLU A 596 -1.89 103.64 25.42
C GLU A 596 -0.95 102.55 25.91
N LEU A 597 0.34 102.60 25.58
CA LEU A 597 1.35 101.66 26.07
C LEU A 597 1.52 101.76 27.60
N ARG A 598 1.64 102.99 28.14
CA ARG A 598 1.71 103.19 29.59
C ARG A 598 0.46 102.66 30.29
N ARG A 599 -0.71 102.90 29.71
CA ARG A 599 -1.99 102.49 30.27
C ARG A 599 -2.17 100.97 30.26
N LEU A 600 -1.91 100.32 29.11
CA LEU A 600 -2.16 98.89 28.94
C LEU A 600 -1.16 98.02 29.71
N LEU A 601 0.09 98.45 29.80
CA LEU A 601 1.17 97.68 30.43
C LEU A 601 1.50 98.18 31.85
N ALA A 602 0.73 99.14 32.37
CA ALA A 602 0.97 99.77 33.67
C ALA A 602 2.41 100.27 33.86
N LEU A 603 2.96 100.94 32.85
CA LEU A 603 4.35 101.42 32.85
C LEU A 603 4.48 102.79 33.52
N ASP A 604 5.51 102.95 34.36
CA ASP A 604 5.82 104.22 35.03
C ASP A 604 6.18 105.33 34.04
N ALA A 605 6.85 105.00 32.94
CA ALA A 605 7.15 105.90 31.83
C ALA A 605 7.16 105.12 30.51
N ALA A 606 6.81 105.79 29.43
CA ALA A 606 7.10 105.33 28.07
C ALA A 606 7.43 106.56 27.24
N GLU A 607 8.41 106.43 26.38
CA GLU A 607 8.91 107.50 25.52
C GLU A 607 9.09 106.92 24.12
N VAL A 608 8.77 107.72 23.09
CA VAL A 608 9.01 107.35 21.70
C VAL A 608 9.85 108.44 21.07
N TYR A 609 11.00 108.05 20.55
CA TYR A 609 11.96 108.92 19.88
C TYR A 609 11.91 108.67 18.38
N MET A 610 11.84 109.75 17.59
CA MET A 610 12.03 109.69 16.14
C MET A 610 13.37 110.34 15.80
N GLY A 611 14.27 109.59 15.19
CA GLY A 611 15.58 110.08 14.74
C GLY A 611 15.68 110.03 13.21
N PRO A 612 16.13 111.08 12.52
CA PRO A 612 16.39 111.04 11.08
C PRO A 612 17.53 110.06 10.70
N GLU A 613 18.38 109.69 11.67
CA GLU A 613 19.51 108.76 11.49
C GLU A 613 19.08 107.28 11.48
N LEU A 614 17.85 106.94 11.87
CA LEU A 614 17.35 105.55 11.86
C LEU A 614 17.01 105.01 10.45
N VAL A 615 17.05 105.86 9.42
CA VAL A 615 16.81 105.47 8.02
C VAL A 615 18.11 105.09 7.29
N THR A 616 19.27 105.27 7.93
CA THR A 616 20.56 104.85 7.39
C THR A 616 21.37 104.14 8.46
N GLU A 617 21.57 102.84 8.24
CA GLU A 617 22.40 101.89 8.99
C GLU A 617 21.66 101.02 10.02
N GLY A 618 21.92 99.72 9.89
CA GLY A 618 21.26 98.65 10.61
C GLY A 618 21.47 98.72 12.11
N LEU A 619 20.49 98.16 12.81
CA LEU A 619 20.50 97.87 14.24
C LEU A 619 21.62 96.89 14.62
N ASP A 620 22.86 97.36 14.66
CA ASP A 620 23.99 96.69 15.30
C ASP A 620 24.64 97.67 16.29
N ALA A 621 24.10 97.73 17.51
CA ALA A 621 24.79 98.04 18.76
C ALA A 621 23.81 98.63 19.78
N TYR A 622 23.09 97.76 20.51
CA TYR A 622 22.71 98.03 21.90
C TYR A 622 22.47 96.68 22.59
N SER A 623 23.56 96.01 22.94
CA SER A 623 23.59 95.04 24.03
C SER A 623 24.84 95.33 24.86
N GLU A 624 24.70 96.18 25.87
CA GLU A 624 25.51 96.10 27.10
C GLU A 624 24.89 96.96 28.21
N SER A 625 24.59 96.30 29.35
CA SER A 625 23.99 96.79 30.62
C SER A 625 22.53 97.27 30.52
N VAL A 626 21.54 96.68 31.21
CA VAL A 626 21.43 96.21 32.61
C VAL A 626 20.52 94.99 32.71
#